data_AF-A0A381YAB8-F1
#
_entry.id   AF-A0A381YAB8-F1
#
_cell.length_a   1.000
_cell.length_b   1.000
_cell.length_c   1.000
_cell.angle_alpha   90.00
_cell.angle_beta   90.00
_cell.angle_gamma   90.00
#
_symmetry.space_group_name_H-M   'P 1'
#
loop_
_entity.id
_entity.type
_entity.pdbx_description
1 polymer ?
#
loop_
_entity_poly.entity_id
_entity_poly.type
_entity_poly.pdbx_seq_one_letter_code
_entity_poly.pdbx_strand_id
1 'polypeptide(L)' 'MNRTNKLRFNLLDLVIFAVVLAFSVYLYYRVNRVLAYNWDWSIVPMYLFRKDDETGGWVANLLLLGLYTTIKLALWS' A
#
# COMPACT_ATOMS: atom_id res chain seq x y z
N MET A 1 -20.34 -30.54 17.30
CA MET A 1 -20.79 -29.38 18.09
C MET A 1 -20.83 -28.18 17.16
N ASN A 2 -21.95 -27.96 16.48
CA ASN A 2 -22.05 -27.07 15.33
C ASN A 2 -22.40 -25.65 15.78
N ARG A 3 -21.42 -24.74 15.84
CA ARG A 3 -21.69 -23.29 15.91
C ARG A 3 -21.83 -22.74 14.49
N THR A 4 -23.05 -22.76 13.96
CA THR A 4 -23.36 -21.97 12.76
C THR A 4 -23.43 -20.51 13.18
N ASN A 5 -22.34 -19.76 12.99
CA ASN A 5 -22.36 -18.30 13.08
C ASN A 5 -23.26 -17.79 11.95
N LYS A 6 -24.55 -17.61 12.22
CA LYS A 6 -25.42 -16.83 11.35
C LYS A 6 -24.78 -15.44 11.28
N LEU A 7 -24.22 -15.07 10.13
CA LEU A 7 -23.84 -13.69 9.83
C LEU A 7 -25.10 -12.85 10.02
N ARG A 8 -25.29 -12.34 11.24
CA ARG A 8 -26.35 -11.41 11.57
C ARG A 8 -25.91 -10.11 10.93
N PHE A 9 -26.26 -9.91 9.66
CA PHE A 9 -26.17 -8.62 9.00
C PHE A 9 -27.06 -7.66 9.78
N ASN A 10 -26.46 -7.00 10.76
CA ASN A 10 -27.15 -6.03 11.57
C ASN A 10 -27.15 -4.72 10.80
N LEU A 11 -28.24 -3.95 10.88
CA LEU A 11 -28.34 -2.66 10.18
C LEU A 11 -27.16 -1.74 10.56
N LEU A 12 -26.66 -1.89 11.79
CA LEU A 12 -25.47 -1.20 12.30
C LEU A 12 -24.19 -1.56 11.55
N ASP A 13 -23.97 -2.83 11.20
CA ASP A 13 -22.78 -3.25 10.45
C ASP A 13 -22.78 -2.63 9.05
N LEU A 14 -23.96 -2.55 8.42
CA LEU A 14 -24.13 -1.89 7.13
C LEU A 14 -23.85 -0.38 7.22
N VAL A 15 -24.33 0.29 8.28
CA VAL A 15 -24.09 1.72 8.51
C VAL A 15 -22.61 1.98 8.75
N ILE A 16 -21.95 1.17 9.59
CA ILE A 16 -20.51 1.30 9.85
C ILE A 16 -19.73 1.11 8.56
N PHE A 17 -20.06 0.09 7.77
CA PHE A 17 -19.42 -0.15 6.49
C PHE A 17 -19.61 1.02 5.52
N ALA A 18 -20.83 1.57 5.44
CA ALA A 18 -21.13 2.73 4.61
C ALA A 18 -20.34 3.98 5.04
N VAL A 19 -20.21 4.23 6.34
CA VAL A 19 -19.42 5.35 6.88
C VAL A 19 -17.94 5.18 6.57
N VAL A 20 -17.38 3.99 6.80
CA VAL A 20 -15.98 3.69 6.48
C VAL A 20 -15.73 3.87 4.98
N LEU A 21 -16.62 3.35 4.13
CA LEU A 21 -16.51 3.47 2.69
C LEU A 21 -16.59 4.94 2.23
N ALA A 22 -17.54 5.71 2.76
CA ALA A 22 -17.65 7.15 2.48
C ALA A 22 -16.41 7.91 2.94
N PHE A 23 -15.85 7.57 4.10
CA PHE A 23 -14.62 8.18 4.61
C PHE A 23 -13.41 7.84 3.72
N SER A 24 -13.27 6.59 3.29
CA SER A 24 -12.21 6.18 2.36
C SER A 24 -12.32 6.90 1.02
N VAL A 25 -13.52 7.05 0.46
CA VAL A 25 -13.76 7.80 -0.78
C VAL A 25 -13.44 9.29 -0.58
N TYR A 26 -13.85 9.87 0.55
CA TYR A 26 -13.53 11.27 0.88
C TYR A 26 -12.02 11.49 0.99
N LEU A 27 -11.28 10.59 1.66
CA LEU A 27 -9.83 10.67 1.74
C LEU A 27 -9.20 10.56 0.35
N TYR A 28 -9.64 9.61 -0.48
CA TYR A 28 -9.13 9.48 -1.85
C TYR A 28 -9.36 10.75 -2.68
N TYR A 29 -10.57 11.30 -2.63
CA TYR A 29 -10.90 12.55 -3.30
C TYR A 29 -10.07 13.73 -2.75
N ARG A 30 -9.91 13.82 -1.42
CA ARG A 30 -9.14 14.88 -0.76
C ARG A 30 -7.67 14.80 -1.14
N VAL A 31 -7.07 13.61 -1.12
CA VAL A 31 -5.66 13.40 -1.53
C VAL A 31 -5.49 13.85 -2.98
N ASN A 32 -6.37 13.41 -3.89
CA ASN A 32 -6.28 13.79 -5.30
C ASN A 32 -6.49 15.30 -5.56
N ARG A 33 -7.24 16.00 -4.70
CA ARG A 33 -7.52 17.44 -4.85
C ARG A 33 -6.49 18.34 -4.16
N VAL A 34 -5.88 17.87 -3.06
CA VAL A 34 -4.89 18.63 -2.28
C VAL A 34 -3.49 18.41 -2.81
N LEU A 35 -3.15 17.19 -3.22
CA LEU A 35 -1.95 16.97 -4.02
C LEU A 35 -2.30 17.36 -5.45
N ALA A 36 -2.05 18.62 -5.82
CA ALA A 36 -1.97 19.07 -7.21
C ALA A 36 -0.75 18.46 -7.92
N TYR A 37 -0.50 17.17 -7.72
CA TYR A 37 0.61 16.40 -8.23
C TYR A 37 0.02 15.20 -8.94
N ASN A 38 0.32 15.07 -10.23
CA ASN A 38 -0.08 13.91 -11.02
C ASN A 38 0.50 12.67 -10.32
N TRP A 39 -0.37 11.79 -9.84
CA TRP A 39 -0.03 10.55 -9.13
C TRP A 39 0.66 9.58 -10.11
N ASP A 40 1.93 9.87 -10.43
CA ASP A 40 2.72 9.16 -11.42
C ASP A 40 3.46 8.00 -10.77
N TRP A 41 2.76 6.87 -10.60
CA TRP A 41 3.35 5.64 -10.05
C TRP A 41 4.25 4.94 -11.06
N SER A 42 4.34 5.43 -12.29
CA SER A 42 5.23 4.85 -13.30
C SER A 42 6.70 5.11 -12.98
N ILE A 43 7.01 6.18 -12.25
CA ILE A 43 8.40 6.53 -11.92
C ILE A 43 8.96 5.68 -10.78
N VAL A 44 8.12 5.22 -9.86
CA VAL A 44 8.56 4.54 -8.62
C VAL A 44 9.37 3.27 -8.93
N PRO A 45 8.93 2.35 -9.81
CA PRO A 45 9.71 1.15 -10.15
C PRO A 45 11.07 1.48 -10.75
N MET A 46 11.19 2.57 -11.51
CA MET A 46 12.45 3.01 -12.12
C MET A 46 13.44 3.53 -11.06
N TYR A 47 12.96 4.12 -9.96
CA TYR A 47 13.84 4.49 -8.84
C TYR A 47 14.23 3.30 -7.97
N LEU A 48 13.40 2.27 -7.91
CA LEU A 48 13.65 1.08 -7.10
C LEU A 48 14.58 0.09 -7.79
N PHE A 49 14.47 -0.09 -9.11
CA PHE A 49 15.28 -1.03 -9.89
C PHE A 49 16.14 -0.31 -10.92
N ARG A 50 17.45 -0.58 -10.89
CA ARG A 50 18.42 -0.11 -11.87
C ARG A 50 18.77 -1.27 -12.81
N LYS A 51 18.79 -1.03 -14.12
CA LYS A 51 19.36 -1.97 -15.06
C LYS A 51 20.89 -1.91 -14.95
N ASP A 52 21.52 -3.04 -14.73
CA ASP A 52 22.97 -3.13 -14.62
C ASP A 52 23.59 -3.31 -16.01
N ASP A 53 24.47 -2.40 -16.41
CA ASP A 53 25.06 -2.37 -17.75
C ASP A 53 26.08 -3.50 -17.97
N GLU A 54 26.64 -4.06 -16.89
CA GLU A 54 27.66 -5.12 -16.95
C GLU A 54 27.05 -6.53 -17.07
N THR A 55 25.89 -6.78 -16.46
CA THR A 55 25.25 -8.10 -16.41
C THR A 55 23.90 -8.16 -17.13
N GLY A 56 23.36 -7.02 -17.56
CA GLY A 56 22.04 -6.91 -18.19
C GLY A 56 20.86 -7.19 -17.25
N GLY A 57 21.13 -7.45 -15.97
CA GLY A 57 20.14 -7.79 -14.95
C GLY A 57 19.42 -6.58 -14.35
N TRP A 58 18.23 -6.80 -13.82
CA TRP A 58 17.54 -5.82 -12.98
C TRP A 58 18.08 -5.90 -11.55
N VAL A 59 18.81 -4.88 -11.11
CA VAL A 59 19.43 -4.83 -9.79
C VAL A 59 18.66 -3.85 -8.91
N ALA A 60 18.52 -4.18 -7.63
CA ALA A 60 17.93 -3.29 -6.64
C ALA A 60 18.78 -2.01 -6.49
N ASN A 61 18.16 -0.84 -6.58
CA ASN A 61 18.83 0.42 -6.32
C ASN A 61 19.08 0.61 -4.81
N LEU A 62 19.91 1.60 -4.46
CA LEU A 62 20.29 1.92 -3.08
C LEU A 62 19.10 2.10 -2.14
N LEU A 63 17.95 2.57 -2.64
CA LEU A 63 16.71 2.70 -1.86
C LEU A 63 16.19 1.34 -1.37
N LEU A 64 16.12 0.34 -2.26
CA LEU A 64 15.72 -1.01 -1.91
C LEU A 64 16.77 -1.69 -1.03
N LEU A 65 18.06 -1.44 -1.30
CA LEU A 65 19.13 -1.99 -0.48
C LEU A 65 19.08 -1.44 0.96
N GLY A 66 18.90 -0.12 1.13
CA GLY A 66 18.75 0.51 2.43
C GLY A 66 17.48 0.08 3.17
N LEU A 67 16.35 -0.03 2.46
CA LEU A 67 15.12 -0.56 3.04
C LEU A 67 15.33 -2.01 3.53
N TYR A 68 15.98 -2.84 2.72
CA TYR A 68 16.29 -4.21 3.10
C TYR A 68 17.18 -4.29 4.34
N THR A 69 18.21 -3.46 4.45
CA THR A 69 19.09 -3.46 5.63
C THR A 69 18.33 -3.00 6.88
N THR A 70 17.44 -2.01 6.78
CA THR A 70 16.58 -1.59 7.90
C THR A 70 15.58 -2.67 8.30
N ILE A 71 14.90 -3.31 7.36
CA ILE A 71 13.98 -4.42 7.66
C ILE A 71 14.73 -5.55 8.35
N LYS A 72 15.92 -5.89 7.83
CA LYS A 72 16.79 -6.89 8.45
C LYS A 72 17.12 -6.46 9.89
N LEU A 73 17.57 -5.23 10.13
CA LEU A 73 17.84 -4.73 11.48
C LEU A 73 16.60 -4.77 12.38
N ALA A 74 15.43 -4.39 11.89
CA ALA A 74 14.17 -4.39 12.65
C ALA A 74 13.72 -5.81 13.04
N LEU A 75 14.04 -6.82 12.22
CA LEU A 75 13.73 -8.23 12.52
C LEU A 75 14.73 -8.87 13.50
N TRP A 76 15.94 -8.33 13.58
CA TRP A 76 17.02 -8.84 14.44
C TRP A 76 17.25 -8.00 15.71
N SER A 77 16.56 -6.86 15.86
CA SER A 77 16.49 -6.08 17.08
C SER A 77 15.47 -6.64 18.06
#